data_AF-A0A7C7VAP6-F1
#
_entry.id   AF-A0A7C7VAP6-F1
#
_cell.length_a   1.000
_cell.length_b   1.000
_cell.length_c   1.000
_cell.angle_alpha   90.00
_cell.angle_beta   90.00
_cell.angle_gamma   90.00
#
_symmetry.space_group_name_H-M   'P 1'
#
loop_
_entity.id
_entity.type
_entity.pdbx_description
1 polymer ?
#
loop_
_entity_poly.entity_id
_entity_poly.type
_entity_poly.pdbx_seq_one_letter_code
_entity_poly.pdbx_strand_id
1 'polypeptide(L)'
;MGSRRHRFDYAGIRFFLIDEYEPLPGGKEFQWRRRIRPEYLEWVREGLASWPPPRPVILAFHTPVLSWEKDDLWQESTSELLKMLSEHNILAIITGHIHRNLQWTLTMGEKKIRAINTGPLMGQQWTNLPPYYWFPIRPGYRLFCIQGEELHTFWRELGVELQASLIWVGDVHTGGPRPLVRPITIFSPVHLIAQGYEKGKDVHAMEWGLCKPCVSFHTVSWKVLWWQQMRRTFASALWSDWEAEFDPYEVESGDYMLVVRVRSDSMAYDGVPVKVCHRPSAVPAEAEPEQLFAFGLPHEKEEDRN
;
A
#
# COMPACT_ATOMS: atom_id res chain seq x y z
N MET A 1 -2.94 -29.86 15.33
CA MET A 1 -2.59 -28.69 14.49
C MET A 1 -1.09 -28.45 14.61
N GLY A 2 -0.39 -28.17 13.51
CA GLY A 2 1.07 -27.94 13.52
C GLY A 2 1.47 -26.64 14.22
N SER A 3 2.77 -26.39 14.30
CA SER A 3 3.31 -25.09 14.77
C SER A 3 2.70 -23.95 13.95
N ARG A 4 2.16 -22.93 14.62
CA ARG A 4 1.64 -21.70 13.98
C ARG A 4 2.69 -20.60 13.83
N ARG A 5 3.96 -21.01 13.84
CA ARG A 5 5.13 -20.18 13.60
C ARG A 5 6.14 -20.95 12.76
N HIS A 6 6.77 -20.26 11.82
CA HIS A 6 7.77 -20.83 10.93
C HIS A 6 8.93 -19.85 10.70
N ARG A 7 10.15 -20.36 10.79
CA ARG A 7 11.38 -19.64 10.44
C ARG A 7 12.14 -20.45 9.41
N PHE A 8 12.54 -19.82 8.32
CA PHE A 8 13.32 -20.45 7.28
C PHE A 8 14.20 -19.41 6.58
N ASP A 9 15.27 -19.89 5.95
CA ASP A 9 16.21 -19.05 5.21
C ASP A 9 16.07 -19.38 3.72
N TYR A 10 15.97 -18.37 2.87
CA TYR A 10 15.86 -18.52 1.43
C TYR A 10 16.52 -17.35 0.72
N ALA A 11 17.36 -17.65 -0.29
CA ALA A 11 18.07 -16.65 -1.09
C ALA A 11 18.82 -15.58 -0.25
N GLY A 12 19.43 -15.98 0.87
CA GLY A 12 20.18 -15.07 1.75
C GLY A 12 19.31 -14.22 2.68
N ILE A 13 17.98 -14.41 2.70
CA ILE A 13 17.04 -13.74 3.60
C ILE A 13 16.48 -14.71 4.62
N ARG A 14 16.32 -14.25 5.85
CA ARG A 14 15.56 -14.97 6.88
C ARG A 14 14.11 -14.51 6.90
N PHE A 15 13.21 -15.49 6.87
CA PHE A 15 11.77 -15.27 6.96
C PHE A 15 11.25 -15.70 8.33
N PHE A 16 10.37 -14.89 8.90
CA PHE A 16 9.56 -15.23 10.06
C PHE A 16 8.09 -15.16 9.67
N LEU A 17 7.36 -16.25 9.92
CA LEU A 17 5.91 -16.31 9.80
C LEU A 17 5.34 -16.56 11.19
N ILE A 18 4.46 -15.68 11.68
CA ILE A 18 3.85 -15.80 13.00
C ILE A 18 2.32 -15.65 12.91
N ASP A 19 1.60 -16.41 13.75
CA ASP A 19 0.16 -16.27 13.95
C ASP A 19 -0.11 -15.38 15.18
N GLU A 20 -0.50 -14.13 14.94
CA GLU A 20 -0.80 -13.17 16.00
C GLU A 20 -2.18 -13.35 16.64
N TYR A 21 -2.99 -14.29 16.16
CA TYR A 21 -4.28 -14.56 16.78
C TYR A 21 -4.14 -15.46 18.01
N GLU A 22 -4.73 -15.00 19.11
CA GLU A 22 -4.93 -15.80 20.30
C GLU A 22 -6.43 -15.89 20.63
N PRO A 23 -6.93 -17.06 21.05
CA PRO A 23 -8.30 -17.16 21.53
C PRO A 23 -8.55 -16.18 22.67
N LEU A 24 -9.71 -15.54 22.66
CA LEU A 24 -10.10 -14.62 23.72
C LEU A 24 -10.29 -15.42 25.04
N PRO A 25 -9.61 -15.06 26.15
CA PRO A 25 -9.78 -15.76 27.42
C PRO A 25 -11.24 -15.71 27.89
N GLY A 26 -11.87 -16.88 28.11
CA GLY A 26 -13.28 -16.98 28.49
C GLY A 26 -14.28 -16.61 27.38
N GLY A 27 -13.82 -16.37 26.15
CA GLY A 27 -14.65 -16.09 24.99
C GLY A 27 -15.34 -17.35 24.43
N LYS A 28 -16.32 -17.14 23.56
CA LYS A 28 -16.93 -18.21 22.78
C LYS A 28 -15.91 -18.79 21.79
N GLU A 29 -16.16 -20.02 21.34
CA GLU A 29 -15.46 -20.58 20.18
C GLU A 29 -15.52 -19.56 19.02
N PHE A 30 -14.41 -19.35 18.32
CA PHE A 30 -14.22 -18.34 17.26
C PHE A 30 -14.05 -16.87 17.69
N GLN A 31 -13.97 -16.56 18.99
CA GLN A 31 -13.53 -15.24 19.44
C GLN A 31 -12.00 -15.20 19.57
N TRP A 32 -11.38 -14.32 18.80
CA TRP A 32 -9.94 -14.13 18.76
C TRP A 32 -9.62 -12.68 19.08
N ARG A 33 -8.48 -12.46 19.75
CA ARG A 33 -7.85 -11.16 19.85
C ARG A 33 -6.48 -11.22 19.18
N ARG A 34 -5.95 -10.04 18.87
CA ARG A 34 -4.66 -9.89 18.18
C ARG A 34 -3.62 -9.54 19.23
N ARG A 35 -2.53 -10.32 19.27
CA ARG A 35 -1.41 -10.08 20.17
C ARG A 35 -0.21 -10.89 19.71
N ILE A 36 0.95 -10.25 19.65
CA ILE A 36 2.20 -11.01 19.57
C ILE A 36 2.49 -11.56 20.97
N ARG A 37 2.29 -12.87 21.14
CA ARG A 37 2.47 -13.52 22.44
C ARG A 37 3.94 -13.51 22.88
N PRO A 38 4.24 -13.48 24.19
CA PRO A 38 5.62 -13.43 24.69
C PRO A 38 6.50 -14.56 24.14
N GLU A 39 5.97 -15.78 24.01
CA GLU A 39 6.70 -16.91 23.46
C GLU A 39 7.04 -16.76 21.97
N TYR A 40 6.33 -15.89 21.24
CA TYR A 40 6.60 -15.56 19.84
C TYR A 40 7.60 -14.43 19.73
N LEU A 41 7.52 -13.43 20.60
CA LEU A 41 8.53 -12.37 20.71
C LEU A 41 9.92 -12.96 21.02
N GLU A 42 10.01 -13.84 22.02
CA GLU A 42 11.28 -14.47 22.38
C GLU A 42 11.82 -15.36 21.26
N TRP A 43 10.95 -16.11 20.60
CA TRP A 43 11.36 -16.95 19.47
C TRP A 43 11.84 -16.13 18.25
N VAL A 44 11.25 -14.95 18.01
CA VAL A 44 11.77 -14.01 17.01
C VAL A 44 13.12 -13.45 17.47
N ARG A 45 13.26 -13.07 18.75
CA ARG A 45 14.52 -12.59 19.34
C ARG A 45 15.67 -13.59 19.16
N GLU A 46 15.47 -14.85 19.50
CA GLU A 46 16.44 -15.93 19.28
C GLU A 46 16.79 -16.10 17.79
N GLY A 47 15.78 -15.98 16.93
CA GLY A 47 15.97 -16.06 15.48
C GLY A 47 16.77 -14.90 14.92
N LEU A 48 16.60 -13.70 15.45
CA LEU A 48 17.35 -12.52 15.07
C LEU A 48 18.78 -12.57 15.62
N ALA A 49 18.97 -13.02 16.87
CA ALA A 49 20.30 -13.20 17.47
C ALA A 49 21.18 -14.22 16.74
N SER A 50 20.56 -15.24 16.13
CA SER A 50 21.27 -16.19 15.24
C SER A 50 21.39 -15.71 13.79
N TRP A 51 20.79 -14.56 13.45
CA TRP A 51 20.85 -13.88 12.16
C TRP A 51 21.34 -12.42 12.26
N PRO A 52 22.51 -12.13 12.88
CA PRO A 52 22.95 -10.76 13.07
C PRO A 52 23.06 -9.95 11.77
N PRO A 53 22.91 -8.62 11.87
CA PRO A 53 23.17 -7.67 10.79
C PRO A 53 24.52 -7.88 10.11
N PRO A 54 24.66 -7.51 8.82
CA PRO A 54 23.67 -6.80 8.00
C PRO A 54 22.64 -7.71 7.32
N ARG A 55 22.49 -8.97 7.74
CA ARG A 55 21.68 -9.93 6.99
C ARG A 55 20.18 -9.58 6.98
N PRO A 56 19.53 -9.60 5.80
CA PRO A 56 18.15 -9.15 5.64
C PRO A 56 17.13 -10.12 6.25
N VAL A 57 16.03 -9.54 6.72
CA VAL A 57 14.91 -10.24 7.35
C VAL A 57 13.58 -9.77 6.77
N ILE A 58 12.66 -10.71 6.56
CA ILE A 58 11.25 -10.44 6.27
C ILE A 58 10.40 -11.08 7.36
N LEU A 59 9.44 -10.32 7.88
CA LEU A 59 8.46 -10.79 8.84
C LEU A 59 7.07 -10.77 8.21
N ALA A 60 6.26 -11.80 8.46
CA ALA A 60 4.88 -11.82 8.01
C ALA A 60 3.92 -12.33 9.11
N PHE A 61 2.77 -11.68 9.19
CA PHE A 61 1.64 -12.00 10.07
C PHE A 61 0.36 -11.39 9.49
N HIS A 62 -0.82 -11.72 10.00
CA HIS A 62 -2.05 -11.40 9.28
C HIS A 62 -2.51 -9.93 9.47
N THR A 63 -2.53 -9.42 10.68
CA THR A 63 -3.05 -8.08 11.02
C THR A 63 -1.97 -7.00 10.80
N PRO A 64 -2.23 -5.90 10.07
CA PRO A 64 -1.29 -4.79 9.95
C PRO A 64 -1.04 -4.05 11.27
N VAL A 65 0.15 -3.47 11.41
CA VAL A 65 0.43 -2.48 12.47
C VAL A 65 0.02 -1.11 11.98
N LEU A 66 -1.03 -0.55 12.58
CA LEU A 66 -1.61 0.75 12.22
C LEU A 66 -1.52 1.70 13.42
N SER A 67 -1.07 2.94 13.20
CA SER A 67 -0.85 3.93 14.27
C SER A 67 -2.13 4.39 14.98
N TRP A 68 -3.28 4.28 14.33
CA TRP A 68 -4.57 4.78 14.81
C TRP A 68 -5.45 3.72 15.49
N GLU A 69 -4.97 2.49 15.63
CA GLU A 69 -5.75 1.38 16.16
C GLU A 69 -5.80 1.40 17.69
N LYS A 70 -6.99 1.48 18.31
CA LYS A 70 -7.17 1.63 19.77
C LYS A 70 -7.18 0.31 20.56
N ASP A 71 -6.48 -0.71 20.06
CA ASP A 71 -6.37 -2.03 20.74
C ASP A 71 -5.09 -2.05 21.57
N ASP A 72 -5.20 -1.75 22.86
CA ASP A 72 -4.04 -1.57 23.76
C ASP A 72 -3.08 -2.76 23.75
N LEU A 73 -3.60 -4.00 23.72
CA LEU A 73 -2.76 -5.21 23.72
C LEU A 73 -2.04 -5.42 22.38
N TRP A 74 -2.72 -5.11 21.27
CA TRP A 74 -2.09 -5.12 19.97
C TRP A 74 -1.01 -4.04 19.86
N GLN A 75 -1.29 -2.82 20.32
CA GLN A 75 -0.32 -1.72 20.33
C GLN A 75 0.90 -2.04 21.19
N GLU A 76 0.72 -2.58 22.39
CA GLU A 76 1.82 -2.93 23.30
C GLU A 76 2.73 -4.00 22.65
N SER A 77 2.14 -5.11 22.22
CA SER A 77 2.90 -6.23 21.66
C SER A 77 3.57 -5.91 20.32
N THR A 78 2.96 -5.06 19.49
CA THR A 78 3.59 -4.59 18.25
C THR A 78 4.67 -3.54 18.49
N SER A 79 4.53 -2.68 19.50
CA SER A 79 5.58 -1.73 19.89
C SER A 79 6.85 -2.45 20.36
N GLU A 80 6.71 -3.51 21.15
CA GLU A 80 7.84 -4.33 21.58
C GLU A 80 8.52 -5.02 20.39
N LEU A 81 7.72 -5.62 19.50
CA LEU A 81 8.20 -6.22 18.26
C LEU A 81 8.95 -5.19 17.40
N LEU A 82 8.36 -4.03 17.13
CA LEU A 82 8.95 -2.98 16.29
C LEU A 82 10.25 -2.43 16.87
N LYS A 83 10.33 -2.26 18.19
CA LYS A 83 11.57 -1.88 18.87
C LYS A 83 12.68 -2.91 18.60
N MET A 84 12.40 -4.19 18.79
CA MET A 84 13.36 -5.28 18.50
C MET A 84 13.76 -5.32 17.02
N LEU A 85 12.81 -5.12 16.12
CA LEU A 85 13.04 -5.09 14.67
C LEU A 85 13.91 -3.91 14.23
N SER A 86 13.83 -2.76 14.92
CA SER A 86 14.61 -1.56 14.57
C SER A 86 16.13 -1.74 14.67
N GLU A 87 16.59 -2.74 15.42
CA GLU A 87 18.01 -3.08 15.60
C GLU A 87 18.57 -3.98 14.48
N HIS A 88 17.71 -4.41 13.55
CA HIS A 88 18.02 -5.42 12.53
C HIS A 88 17.77 -4.90 11.10
N ASN A 89 18.35 -5.58 10.10
CA ASN A 89 18.08 -5.24 8.70
C ASN A 89 16.73 -5.85 8.25
N ILE A 90 15.64 -5.14 8.53
CA ILE A 90 14.30 -5.57 8.14
C ILE A 90 13.94 -5.00 6.77
N LEU A 91 13.78 -5.87 5.78
CA LEU A 91 13.37 -5.46 4.42
C LEU A 91 11.89 -5.07 4.38
N ALA A 92 11.04 -5.86 5.04
CA ALA A 92 9.61 -5.58 5.13
C ALA A 92 8.91 -6.38 6.24
N ILE A 93 7.80 -5.81 6.68
CA ILE A 93 6.71 -6.51 7.37
C ILE A 93 5.58 -6.71 6.36
N ILE A 94 5.12 -7.95 6.17
CA ILE A 94 4.07 -8.31 5.21
C ILE A 94 2.80 -8.71 5.97
N THR A 95 1.69 -8.06 5.65
CA THR A 95 0.39 -8.26 6.32
C THR A 95 -0.78 -8.39 5.35
N GLY A 96 -1.94 -8.76 5.87
CA GLY A 96 -3.21 -8.92 5.16
C GLY A 96 -4.36 -8.23 5.88
N HIS A 97 -5.38 -8.98 6.30
CA HIS A 97 -6.51 -8.53 7.14
C HIS A 97 -7.42 -7.41 6.61
N ILE A 98 -6.91 -6.21 6.33
CA ILE A 98 -7.71 -5.02 5.99
C ILE A 98 -8.19 -4.99 4.54
N HIS A 99 -7.87 -6.01 3.75
CA HIS A 99 -8.33 -6.17 2.36
C HIS A 99 -7.96 -4.97 1.47
N ARG A 100 -6.83 -4.32 1.75
CA ARG A 100 -6.32 -3.17 1.00
C ARG A 100 -4.90 -3.46 0.52
N ASN A 101 -4.63 -3.16 -0.73
CA ASN A 101 -3.28 -3.24 -1.27
C ASN A 101 -2.52 -1.95 -0.90
N LEU A 102 -1.75 -1.95 0.18
CA LEU A 102 -1.11 -0.75 0.73
C LEU A 102 0.36 -0.96 1.03
N GLN A 103 1.10 0.14 1.06
CA GLN A 103 2.46 0.21 1.55
C GLN A 103 2.61 1.52 2.34
N TRP A 104 3.31 1.46 3.46
CA TRP A 104 3.65 2.62 4.27
C TRP A 104 4.95 2.38 5.01
N THR A 105 5.47 3.43 5.63
CA THR A 105 6.67 3.36 6.46
C THR A 105 6.28 3.42 7.93
N LEU A 106 6.71 2.44 8.72
CA LEU A 106 6.67 2.48 10.16
C LEU A 106 7.98 3.10 10.65
N THR A 107 7.88 4.10 11.54
CA THR A 107 9.04 4.81 12.09
C THR A 107 9.25 4.44 13.54
N MET A 108 10.44 3.97 13.89
CA MET A 108 10.86 3.67 15.27
C MET A 108 12.18 4.37 15.56
N GLY A 109 12.13 5.49 16.26
CA GLY A 109 13.28 6.40 16.37
C GLY A 109 13.71 6.88 14.99
N GLU A 110 14.98 6.67 14.63
CA GLU A 110 15.53 7.03 13.32
C GLU A 110 15.35 5.92 12.25
N LYS A 111 14.85 4.74 12.64
CA LYS A 111 14.71 3.59 11.75
C LYS A 111 13.36 3.59 11.05
N LYS A 112 13.40 3.30 9.75
CA LYS A 112 12.24 3.15 8.87
C LYS A 112 12.08 1.68 8.50
N ILE A 113 10.91 1.13 8.79
CA ILE A 113 10.56 -0.25 8.43
C ILE A 113 9.43 -0.18 7.41
N ARG A 114 9.63 -0.80 6.25
CA ARG A 114 8.59 -0.89 5.22
C ARG A 114 7.49 -1.87 5.67
N ALA A 115 6.26 -1.40 5.71
CA ALA A 115 5.09 -2.23 5.93
C ALA A 115 4.32 -2.40 4.62
N ILE A 116 3.94 -3.64 4.31
CA ILE A 116 3.31 -4.03 3.06
C ILE A 116 2.05 -4.82 3.38
N ASN A 117 0.89 -4.22 3.13
CA ASN A 117 -0.37 -4.92 3.23
C ASN A 117 -0.81 -5.44 1.86
N THR A 118 -1.04 -6.75 1.76
CA THR A 118 -1.58 -7.35 0.55
C THR A 118 -3.10 -7.19 0.49
N GLY A 119 -3.64 -6.88 -0.69
CA GLY A 119 -5.06 -6.98 -0.93
C GLY A 119 -5.59 -8.43 -0.86
N PRO A 120 -6.90 -8.62 -0.92
CA PRO A 120 -7.53 -9.93 -0.84
C PRO A 120 -7.64 -10.57 -2.24
N LEU A 121 -7.36 -11.87 -2.31
CA LEU A 121 -7.50 -12.65 -3.54
C LEU A 121 -8.92 -12.60 -4.12
N MET A 122 -9.93 -12.58 -3.25
CA MET A 122 -11.34 -12.62 -3.62
C MET A 122 -11.89 -11.30 -4.21
N GLY A 123 -11.11 -10.23 -4.25
CA GLY A 123 -11.55 -8.97 -4.86
C GLY A 123 -12.67 -8.26 -4.09
N GLN A 124 -12.66 -8.33 -2.76
CA GLN A 124 -13.67 -7.65 -1.94
C GLN A 124 -13.03 -6.95 -0.75
N GLN A 125 -13.40 -5.69 -0.50
CA GLN A 125 -12.89 -4.89 0.62
C GLN A 125 -14.01 -4.54 1.61
N TRP A 126 -13.68 -4.56 2.90
CA TRP A 126 -14.57 -4.14 3.98
C TRP A 126 -14.64 -2.60 4.04
N THR A 127 -15.85 -2.05 4.16
CA THR A 127 -16.03 -0.60 4.34
C THR A 127 -15.81 -0.15 5.78
N ASN A 128 -15.99 -1.04 6.76
CA ASN A 128 -16.17 -0.70 8.18
C ASN A 128 -17.27 0.35 8.42
N LEU A 129 -18.19 0.55 7.47
CA LEU A 129 -19.32 1.47 7.56
C LEU A 129 -20.61 0.67 7.67
N PRO A 130 -21.46 0.92 8.68
CA PRO A 130 -22.81 0.38 8.72
C PRO A 130 -23.67 0.83 7.52
N PRO A 131 -24.48 -0.06 6.94
CA PRO A 131 -24.53 -1.50 7.21
C PRO A 131 -23.25 -2.14 6.69
N TYR A 132 -22.61 -3.01 7.47
CA TYR A 132 -21.29 -3.57 7.17
C TYR A 132 -21.27 -4.33 5.84
N TYR A 133 -20.98 -3.61 4.75
CA TYR A 133 -20.97 -4.11 3.39
C TYR A 133 -19.55 -4.29 2.89
N TRP A 134 -19.46 -5.12 1.85
CA TRP A 134 -18.25 -5.38 1.10
C TRP A 134 -18.43 -4.70 -0.25
N PHE A 135 -17.39 -4.06 -0.76
CA PHE A 135 -17.41 -3.53 -2.12
C PHE A 135 -16.37 -4.25 -2.97
N PRO A 136 -16.64 -4.41 -4.28
CA PRO A 136 -15.71 -5.07 -5.18
C PRO A 136 -14.44 -4.23 -5.36
N ILE A 137 -13.29 -4.90 -5.30
CA ILE A 137 -11.97 -4.39 -5.69
C ILE A 137 -11.35 -5.36 -6.68
N ARG A 138 -10.28 -4.98 -7.41
CA ARG A 138 -9.75 -5.91 -8.42
C ARG A 138 -9.05 -7.09 -7.70
N PRO A 139 -9.48 -8.35 -7.95
CA PRO A 139 -8.89 -9.53 -7.32
C PRO A 139 -7.45 -9.71 -7.79
N GLY A 140 -6.59 -10.22 -6.92
CA GLY A 140 -5.17 -10.34 -7.23
C GLY A 140 -4.33 -10.92 -6.11
N TYR A 141 -3.01 -10.93 -6.34
CA TYR A 141 -2.02 -11.35 -5.37
C TYR A 141 -0.77 -10.48 -5.50
N ARG A 142 0.04 -10.41 -4.43
CA ARG A 142 1.28 -9.66 -4.46
C ARG A 142 2.46 -10.58 -4.81
N LEU A 143 3.22 -10.17 -5.81
CA LEU A 143 4.52 -10.73 -6.14
C LEU A 143 5.60 -9.97 -5.38
N PHE A 144 6.63 -10.70 -4.96
CA PHE A 144 7.82 -10.17 -4.30
C PHE A 144 9.04 -10.64 -5.10
N CYS A 145 9.93 -9.72 -5.47
CA CYS A 145 11.22 -10.02 -6.07
C CYS A 145 12.29 -9.39 -5.20
N ILE A 146 13.28 -10.20 -4.82
CA ILE A 146 14.46 -9.73 -4.12
C ILE A 146 15.60 -9.70 -5.12
N GLN A 147 16.25 -8.54 -5.25
CA GLN A 147 17.48 -8.37 -6.01
C GLN A 147 18.53 -7.72 -5.11
N GLY A 148 19.52 -8.51 -4.68
CA GLY A 148 20.46 -8.05 -3.65
C GLY A 148 19.74 -7.73 -2.34
N GLU A 149 19.87 -6.49 -1.85
CA GLU A 149 19.21 -6.01 -0.64
C GLU A 149 17.89 -5.28 -0.93
N GLU A 150 17.48 -5.17 -2.20
CA GLU A 150 16.25 -4.50 -2.58
C GLU A 150 15.07 -5.45 -2.67
N LEU A 151 13.96 -5.04 -2.07
CA LEU A 151 12.66 -5.72 -2.19
C LEU A 151 11.78 -4.96 -3.18
N HIS A 152 11.49 -5.58 -4.31
CA HIS A 152 10.53 -5.10 -5.30
C HIS A 152 9.21 -5.85 -5.13
N THR A 153 8.07 -5.15 -5.26
CA THR A 153 6.76 -5.79 -5.10
C THR A 153 5.76 -5.30 -6.12
N PHE A 154 4.90 -6.18 -6.59
CA PHE A 154 3.91 -5.88 -7.62
C PHE A 154 2.57 -6.52 -7.27
N TRP A 155 1.48 -5.77 -7.37
CA TRP A 155 0.14 -6.33 -7.24
C TRP A 155 -0.33 -6.84 -8.60
N ARG A 156 -0.48 -8.15 -8.73
CA ARG A 156 -0.90 -8.81 -9.96
C ARG A 156 -2.41 -9.06 -9.94
N GLU A 157 -3.13 -8.43 -10.85
CA GLU A 157 -4.56 -8.66 -11.01
C GLU A 157 -4.86 -10.01 -11.67
N LEU A 158 -5.89 -10.69 -11.20
CA LEU A 158 -6.34 -11.95 -11.81
C LEU A 158 -7.05 -11.68 -13.14
N GLY A 159 -6.75 -12.50 -14.15
CA GLY A 159 -7.44 -12.46 -15.45
C GLY A 159 -7.04 -11.32 -16.39
N VAL A 160 -6.09 -10.46 -16.00
CA VAL A 160 -5.67 -9.29 -16.79
C VAL A 160 -4.41 -9.61 -17.60
N GLU A 161 -4.40 -9.48 -18.91
CA GLU A 161 -3.18 -9.79 -19.70
C GLU A 161 -2.19 -8.63 -19.80
N LEU A 162 -2.68 -7.39 -19.71
CA LEU A 162 -1.90 -6.16 -19.74
C LEU A 162 -2.37 -5.26 -18.58
N GLN A 163 -1.45 -4.80 -17.74
CA GLN A 163 -1.76 -4.01 -16.55
C GLN A 163 -0.86 -2.79 -16.49
N ALA A 164 -1.48 -1.64 -16.24
CA ALA A 164 -0.83 -0.43 -15.77
C ALA A 164 -1.33 -0.15 -14.35
N SER A 165 -0.47 0.37 -13.48
CA SER A 165 -0.89 0.75 -12.13
C SER A 165 -0.06 1.94 -11.68
N LEU A 166 -0.71 3.07 -11.39
CA LEU A 166 -0.04 4.17 -10.69
C LEU A 166 -0.01 3.77 -9.22
N ILE A 167 1.15 3.77 -8.57
CA ILE A 167 1.37 3.24 -7.22
C ILE A 167 1.61 4.35 -6.18
N TRP A 168 2.35 5.39 -6.55
CA TRP A 168 2.62 6.55 -5.69
C TRP A 168 2.41 7.86 -6.44
N VAL A 169 1.89 8.85 -5.72
CA VAL A 169 1.86 10.26 -6.11
C VAL A 169 2.42 11.06 -4.94
N GLY A 170 3.68 11.46 -5.05
CA GLY A 170 4.46 11.93 -3.91
C GLY A 170 4.50 10.86 -2.81
N ASP A 171 4.23 11.26 -1.57
CA ASP A 171 4.20 10.37 -0.42
C ASP A 171 2.89 9.58 -0.27
N VAL A 172 1.95 9.72 -1.21
CA VAL A 172 0.64 9.06 -1.15
C VAL A 172 0.64 7.76 -1.96
N HIS A 173 0.53 6.62 -1.28
CA HIS A 173 0.30 5.33 -1.95
C HIS A 173 -1.13 5.32 -2.51
N THR A 174 -1.28 5.08 -3.80
CA THR A 174 -2.56 4.98 -4.54
C THR A 174 -3.22 3.61 -4.38
N GLY A 175 -2.52 2.66 -3.75
CA GLY A 175 -2.96 1.33 -3.34
C GLY A 175 -3.51 0.45 -4.42
N GLY A 176 -2.92 0.65 -5.59
CA GLY A 176 -3.16 -0.15 -6.77
C GLY A 176 -4.65 -0.15 -7.11
N PRO A 177 -5.23 -1.31 -7.45
CA PRO A 177 -6.54 -1.33 -8.04
C PRO A 177 -7.65 -1.10 -7.02
N ARG A 178 -7.94 0.18 -6.81
CA ARG A 178 -8.96 0.68 -5.88
C ARG A 178 -10.15 1.28 -6.63
N PRO A 179 -11.32 1.29 -6.00
CA PRO A 179 -12.28 2.38 -6.09
C PRO A 179 -11.92 3.40 -5.01
N LEU A 180 -11.04 4.37 -5.30
CA LEU A 180 -10.80 5.48 -4.38
C LEU A 180 -11.45 6.75 -4.87
N VAL A 181 -12.32 7.31 -4.03
CA VAL A 181 -13.21 8.45 -4.32
C VAL A 181 -12.61 9.77 -3.82
N ARG A 182 -11.43 9.74 -3.16
CA ARG A 182 -10.78 10.93 -2.62
C ARG A 182 -9.68 11.43 -3.55
N PRO A 183 -9.79 12.68 -4.07
CA PRO A 183 -8.73 13.29 -4.84
C PRO A 183 -7.46 13.50 -4.00
N ILE A 184 -6.30 13.23 -4.59
CA ILE A 184 -5.00 13.60 -4.00
C ILE A 184 -4.77 15.08 -4.27
N THR A 185 -4.51 15.89 -3.24
CA THR A 185 -4.21 17.31 -3.44
C THR A 185 -2.72 17.50 -3.71
N ILE A 186 -2.39 18.12 -4.85
CA ILE A 186 -1.02 18.36 -5.31
C ILE A 186 -0.80 19.87 -5.39
N PHE A 187 0.20 20.37 -4.68
CA PHE A 187 0.50 21.80 -4.62
C PHE A 187 2.00 22.14 -4.61
N SER A 188 2.84 21.10 -4.67
CA SER A 188 4.28 21.17 -4.91
C SER A 188 4.65 20.07 -5.92
N PRO A 189 5.84 20.13 -6.54
CA PRO A 189 6.33 19.03 -7.36
C PRO A 189 6.24 17.69 -6.63
N VAL A 190 5.83 16.64 -7.33
CA VAL A 190 5.68 15.29 -6.78
C VAL A 190 6.30 14.24 -7.70
N HIS A 191 6.91 13.24 -7.08
CA HIS A 191 7.39 12.05 -7.75
C HIS A 191 6.25 11.07 -8.01
N LEU A 192 6.19 10.52 -9.22
CA LEU A 192 5.20 9.52 -9.63
C LEU A 192 5.88 8.17 -9.76
N ILE A 193 5.28 7.11 -9.18
CA ILE A 193 5.75 5.74 -9.37
C ILE A 193 4.62 4.90 -9.93
N ALA A 194 4.89 4.18 -11.01
CA ALA A 194 3.95 3.30 -11.67
C ALA A 194 4.57 1.94 -12.02
N GLN A 195 3.71 0.96 -12.28
CA GLN A 195 4.10 -0.42 -12.57
C GLN A 195 3.38 -0.94 -13.80
N GLY A 196 4.13 -1.63 -14.66
CA GLY A 196 3.65 -2.23 -15.90
C GLY A 196 3.86 -3.74 -15.94
N TYR A 197 2.86 -4.46 -16.42
CA TYR A 197 2.92 -5.91 -16.66
C TYR A 197 2.28 -6.24 -18.00
N GLU A 198 2.90 -7.15 -18.77
CA GLU A 198 2.29 -7.81 -19.91
C GLU A 198 2.59 -9.31 -19.88
N LYS A 199 1.55 -10.13 -20.09
CA LYS A 199 1.69 -11.59 -20.03
C LYS A 199 2.61 -12.10 -21.14
N GLY A 200 3.78 -12.58 -20.72
CA GLY A 200 4.75 -13.22 -21.62
C GLY A 200 5.56 -12.24 -22.48
N LYS A 201 5.51 -10.93 -22.18
CA LYS A 201 6.23 -9.89 -22.93
C LYS A 201 6.83 -8.86 -21.97
N ASP A 202 7.86 -8.16 -22.43
CA ASP A 202 8.42 -7.00 -21.72
C ASP A 202 7.55 -5.76 -22.00
N VAL A 203 7.41 -4.90 -20.99
CA VAL A 203 6.76 -3.60 -21.16
C VAL A 203 7.80 -2.61 -21.66
N HIS A 204 7.65 -2.17 -22.92
CA HIS A 204 8.64 -1.32 -23.56
C HIS A 204 8.43 0.18 -23.34
N ALA A 205 7.19 0.60 -23.04
CA ALA A 205 6.86 2.00 -22.82
C ALA A 205 5.73 2.17 -21.82
N MET A 206 5.90 3.17 -20.95
CA MET A 206 4.87 3.67 -20.05
C MET A 206 4.81 5.19 -20.15
N GLU A 207 3.59 5.71 -20.22
CA GLU A 207 3.33 7.15 -20.28
C GLU A 207 2.42 7.56 -19.14
N TRP A 208 2.57 8.79 -18.68
CA TRP A 208 1.63 9.45 -17.77
C TRP A 208 1.02 10.69 -18.43
N GLY A 209 -0.13 11.11 -17.96
CA GLY A 209 -0.83 12.28 -18.46
C GLY A 209 -1.85 12.82 -17.47
N LEU A 210 -2.24 14.08 -17.69
CA LEU A 210 -3.27 14.76 -16.90
C LEU A 210 -4.52 14.96 -17.76
N CYS A 211 -5.68 14.54 -17.26
CA CYS A 211 -6.95 14.69 -17.96
C CYS A 211 -7.84 15.70 -17.27
N LYS A 212 -8.37 16.67 -18.02
CA LYS A 212 -9.35 17.65 -17.53
C LYS A 212 -10.77 17.15 -17.82
N PRO A 213 -11.72 17.26 -16.88
CA PRO A 213 -13.11 16.93 -17.15
C PRO A 213 -13.67 17.91 -18.20
N CYS A 214 -14.42 17.38 -19.15
CA CYS A 214 -15.07 18.11 -20.23
C CYS A 214 -16.54 17.73 -20.24
N VAL A 215 -17.42 18.67 -19.86
CA VAL A 215 -18.86 18.45 -19.81
C VAL A 215 -19.49 18.91 -21.12
N SER A 216 -20.18 18.00 -21.82
CA SER A 216 -20.94 18.31 -23.03
C SER A 216 -22.31 17.62 -22.96
N PHE A 217 -23.40 18.40 -23.09
CA PHE A 217 -24.78 17.93 -23.26
C PHE A 217 -25.11 16.62 -22.50
N HIS A 218 -24.86 16.62 -21.18
CA HIS A 218 -25.12 15.52 -20.22
C HIS A 218 -24.12 14.37 -20.17
N THR A 219 -22.99 14.46 -20.85
CA THR A 219 -21.87 13.52 -20.73
C THR A 219 -20.65 14.20 -20.11
N VAL A 220 -20.01 13.51 -19.18
CA VAL A 220 -18.67 13.89 -18.68
C VAL A 220 -17.67 13.06 -19.47
N SER A 221 -16.87 13.74 -20.29
CA SER A 221 -15.72 13.17 -20.98
C SER A 221 -14.44 13.67 -20.32
N TRP A 222 -13.33 12.98 -20.58
CA TRP A 222 -12.01 13.40 -20.09
C TRP A 222 -11.13 13.73 -21.28
N LYS A 223 -10.62 14.95 -21.33
CA LYS A 223 -9.66 15.38 -22.35
C LYS A 223 -8.26 15.30 -21.76
N VAL A 224 -7.43 14.44 -22.34
CA VAL A 224 -6.01 14.41 -22.01
C VAL A 224 -5.37 15.72 -22.46
N LEU A 225 -4.66 16.39 -21.55
CA LEU A 225 -3.94 17.61 -21.87
C LEU A 225 -2.63 17.31 -22.60
N TRP A 226 -1.87 16.33 -22.11
CA TRP A 226 -0.63 15.82 -22.70
C TRP A 226 -0.33 14.40 -22.23
N TRP A 227 0.60 13.76 -22.94
CA TRP A 227 1.26 12.52 -22.53
C TRP A 227 2.76 12.77 -22.41
N GLN A 228 3.37 12.24 -21.36
CA GLN A 228 4.81 12.27 -21.14
C GLN A 228 5.31 10.85 -20.87
N GLN A 229 6.52 10.54 -21.34
CA GLN A 229 7.15 9.24 -21.11
C GLN A 229 7.64 9.12 -19.67
N MET A 230 7.46 7.95 -19.07
CA MET A 230 8.05 7.61 -17.78
C MET A 230 9.42 6.95 -17.99
N ARG A 231 10.32 7.11 -17.02
CA ARG A 231 11.63 6.44 -16.99
C ARG A 231 11.49 5.08 -16.33
N ARG A 232 11.94 4.01 -16.99
CA ARG A 232 12.01 2.67 -16.38
C ARG A 232 13.11 2.62 -15.33
N THR A 233 12.77 2.21 -14.11
CA THR A 233 13.71 2.09 -12.98
C THR A 233 14.00 0.65 -12.61
N PHE A 234 13.05 -0.25 -12.85
CA PHE A 234 13.17 -1.66 -12.59
C PHE A 234 12.55 -2.48 -13.72
N ALA A 235 13.15 -3.63 -14.01
CA ALA A 235 12.60 -4.61 -14.92
C ALA A 235 12.94 -6.02 -14.43
N SER A 236 11.93 -6.89 -14.47
CA SER A 236 12.06 -8.33 -14.25
C SER A 236 11.44 -9.08 -15.42
N ALA A 237 11.49 -10.41 -15.39
CA ALA A 237 10.77 -11.24 -16.35
C ALA A 237 9.24 -11.14 -16.23
N LEU A 238 8.71 -10.49 -15.18
CA LEU A 238 7.29 -10.45 -14.87
C LEU A 238 6.70 -9.03 -14.97
N TRP A 239 7.34 -8.03 -14.39
CA TRP A 239 6.87 -6.65 -14.41
C TRP A 239 8.03 -5.65 -14.46
N SER A 240 7.70 -4.38 -14.65
CA SER A 240 8.62 -3.25 -14.62
C SER A 240 8.08 -2.11 -13.76
N ASP A 241 8.98 -1.37 -13.10
CA ASP A 241 8.65 -0.14 -12.38
C ASP A 241 9.14 1.08 -13.18
N TRP A 242 8.38 2.16 -13.06
CA TRP A 242 8.53 3.37 -13.84
C TRP A 242 8.33 4.58 -12.95
N GLU A 243 9.03 5.65 -13.28
CA GLU A 243 8.92 6.90 -12.55
C GLU A 243 8.83 8.13 -13.45
N ALA A 244 8.29 9.21 -12.91
CA ALA A 244 8.28 10.53 -13.52
C ALA A 244 8.18 11.62 -12.43
N GLU A 245 8.36 12.87 -12.83
CA GLU A 245 8.10 14.03 -11.98
C GLU A 245 6.87 14.77 -12.52
N PHE A 246 6.04 15.29 -11.63
CA PHE A 246 4.95 16.20 -11.98
C PHE A 246 5.08 17.51 -11.21
N ASP A 247 5.23 18.61 -11.94
CA ASP A 247 5.19 19.96 -11.40
C ASP A 247 3.77 20.56 -11.54
N PRO A 248 3.04 20.79 -10.44
CA PRO A 248 1.69 21.37 -10.49
C PRO A 248 1.64 22.81 -11.02
N TYR A 249 2.78 23.51 -11.11
CA TYR A 249 2.83 24.87 -11.66
C TYR A 249 2.78 24.91 -13.19
N GLU A 250 2.93 23.77 -13.87
CA GLU A 250 2.79 23.67 -15.33
C GLU A 250 1.33 23.68 -15.82
N VAL A 251 0.37 23.64 -14.89
CA VAL A 251 -1.06 23.43 -15.19
C VAL A 251 -1.92 24.39 -14.39
N GLU A 252 -3.11 24.73 -14.88
CA GLU A 252 -4.07 25.54 -14.10
C GLU A 252 -4.52 24.79 -12.84
N SER A 253 -4.75 25.51 -11.73
CA SER A 253 -5.38 24.92 -10.55
C SER A 253 -6.78 24.36 -10.91
N GLY A 254 -7.13 23.18 -10.39
CA GLY A 254 -8.41 22.53 -10.69
C GLY A 254 -8.41 21.03 -10.39
N ASP A 255 -9.53 20.39 -10.73
CA ASP A 255 -9.71 18.94 -10.60
C ASP A 255 -9.31 18.22 -11.89
N TYR A 256 -8.53 17.15 -11.74
CA TYR A 256 -7.99 16.36 -12.84
C TYR A 256 -8.04 14.86 -12.54
N MET A 257 -7.84 14.07 -13.59
CA MET A 257 -7.46 12.66 -13.46
C MET A 257 -5.99 12.53 -13.85
N LEU A 258 -5.15 12.06 -12.93
CA LEU A 258 -3.77 11.69 -13.23
C LEU A 258 -3.77 10.24 -13.72
N VAL A 259 -3.36 10.01 -14.96
CA VAL A 259 -3.49 8.73 -15.65
C VAL A 259 -2.12 8.21 -16.03
N VAL A 260 -1.90 6.90 -15.88
CA VAL A 260 -0.79 6.17 -16.49
C VAL A 260 -1.32 5.17 -17.51
N ARG A 261 -0.53 4.89 -18.53
CA ARG A 261 -0.84 3.84 -19.50
C ARG A 261 0.39 3.05 -19.91
N VAL A 262 0.15 1.78 -20.18
CA VAL A 262 1.09 0.91 -20.89
C VAL A 262 0.62 0.75 -22.34
N ARG A 263 1.55 0.85 -23.28
CA ARG A 263 1.30 0.60 -24.70
C ARG A 263 2.07 -0.65 -25.17
N SER A 264 1.31 -1.58 -25.73
CA SER A 264 1.80 -2.74 -26.48
C SER A 264 0.89 -2.92 -27.71
N ASP A 265 0.58 -4.16 -28.10
CA ASP A 265 -0.46 -4.47 -29.10
C ASP A 265 -1.87 -4.05 -28.63
N SER A 266 -2.02 -3.86 -27.31
CA SER A 266 -3.20 -3.30 -26.65
C SER A 266 -2.79 -2.18 -25.68
N MET A 267 -3.77 -1.57 -25.00
CA MET A 267 -3.52 -0.52 -24.02
C MET A 267 -4.21 -0.84 -22.71
N ALA A 268 -3.50 -0.66 -21.61
CA ALA A 268 -4.05 -0.67 -20.26
C ALA A 268 -3.84 0.71 -19.61
N TYR A 269 -4.79 1.11 -18.79
CA TYR A 269 -4.81 2.40 -18.13
C TYR A 269 -5.06 2.22 -16.64
N ASP A 270 -4.51 3.14 -15.86
CA ASP A 270 -4.89 3.35 -14.48
C ASP A 270 -4.90 4.84 -14.18
N GLY A 271 -5.67 5.28 -13.20
CA GLY A 271 -5.74 6.69 -12.90
C GLY A 271 -6.32 7.00 -11.53
N VAL A 272 -5.91 8.13 -10.99
CA VAL A 272 -6.34 8.64 -9.70
C VAL A 272 -6.85 10.07 -9.84
N PRO A 273 -7.97 10.41 -9.18
CA PRO A 273 -8.41 11.80 -9.13
C PRO A 273 -7.37 12.62 -8.35
N VAL A 274 -7.05 13.80 -8.87
CA VAL A 274 -6.14 14.75 -8.22
C VAL A 274 -6.72 16.14 -8.26
N LYS A 275 -6.42 16.94 -7.24
CA LYS A 275 -6.73 18.37 -7.19
C LYS A 275 -5.43 19.14 -7.20
N VAL A 276 -5.19 19.91 -8.25
CA VAL A 276 -4.01 20.75 -8.37
C VAL A 276 -4.31 22.14 -7.79
N CYS A 277 -3.45 22.61 -6.89
CA CYS A 277 -3.56 23.90 -6.22
C CYS A 277 -2.22 24.64 -6.25
N HIS A 278 -2.19 25.93 -6.64
CA HIS A 278 -0.96 26.72 -6.61
C HIS A 278 -0.68 27.42 -5.27
N ARG A 279 -1.61 27.36 -4.32
CA ARG A 279 -1.42 27.92 -2.98
C ARG A 279 -0.83 26.83 -2.08
N PRO A 280 0.26 27.11 -1.35
CA PRO A 280 0.84 26.14 -0.45
C PRO A 280 -0.18 25.73 0.61
N SER A 281 -0.41 24.42 0.74
CA SER A 281 -0.90 23.85 1.99
C SER A 281 0.31 23.68 2.92
N ALA A 282 0.10 23.81 4.23
CA ALA A 282 1.17 23.58 5.21
C ALA A 282 1.63 22.11 5.29
N VAL A 283 0.96 21.20 4.56
CA VAL A 283 1.14 19.75 4.65
C VAL A 283 1.35 19.17 3.24
N PRO A 284 2.57 18.74 2.85
CA PRO A 284 2.86 18.15 1.54
C PRO A 284 1.93 16.96 1.31
N ALA A 285 1.07 17.06 0.28
CA ALA A 285 0.05 16.08 -0.12
C ALA A 285 -0.56 15.26 1.05
N GLU A 286 -1.66 15.73 1.64
CA GLU A 286 -2.40 14.96 2.65
C GLU A 286 -2.99 13.68 2.05
N ALA A 287 -2.30 12.56 2.28
CA ALA A 287 -2.99 11.34 2.65
C ALA A 287 -2.12 10.51 3.59
N GLU A 288 -2.19 10.78 4.89
CA GLU A 288 -1.85 9.77 5.89
C GLU A 288 -2.55 8.45 5.51
N PRO A 289 -2.02 7.26 5.85
CA PRO A 289 -2.69 6.00 5.51
C PRO A 289 -4.15 5.91 6.04
N GLU A 290 -4.48 6.77 7.02
CA GLU A 290 -5.81 7.10 7.58
C GLU A 290 -6.75 7.84 6.60
N GLN A 291 -6.19 8.69 5.73
CA GLN A 291 -6.90 9.71 4.95
C GLN A 291 -7.28 9.25 3.54
N LEU A 292 -6.80 8.10 3.08
CA LEU A 292 -7.18 7.54 1.78
C LEU A 292 -8.67 7.11 1.72
N PHE A 293 -9.37 6.94 2.84
CA PHE A 293 -10.75 6.41 2.84
C PHE A 293 -11.67 6.91 3.97
N ALA A 294 -11.48 8.10 4.53
CA ALA A 294 -12.56 8.65 5.36
C ALA A 294 -13.75 9.05 4.45
N PHE A 295 -14.75 8.19 4.25
CA PHE A 295 -16.05 8.77 3.88
C PHE A 295 -16.44 9.63 5.06
N GLY A 296 -16.61 10.94 4.82
CA GLY A 296 -16.78 11.93 5.89
C GLY A 296 -17.83 11.45 6.87
N LEU A 297 -17.39 11.00 8.04
CA LEU A 297 -18.25 11.04 9.20
C LEU A 297 -18.43 12.53 9.47
N PRO A 298 -19.66 13.05 9.54
CA PRO A 298 -19.84 14.37 10.11
C PRO A 298 -19.13 14.35 11.47
N HIS A 299 -18.32 15.37 11.75
CA HIS A 299 -17.90 15.62 13.11
C HIS A 299 -19.18 15.60 13.95
N GLU A 300 -19.37 14.53 14.73
CA GLU A 300 -20.37 14.56 15.78
C GLU A 300 -20.01 15.78 16.61
N LYS A 301 -21.01 16.63 16.73
CA LYS A 301 -20.95 17.92 17.39
C LYS A 301 -20.31 17.73 18.77
N GLU A 302 -19.57 18.74 19.21
CA GLU A 302 -19.43 19.03 20.63
C GLU A 302 -20.80 18.93 21.28
N GLU A 303 -21.10 17.81 21.93
CA GLU A 303 -22.16 17.73 22.92
C GLU A 303 -21.60 18.29 24.22
N ASP A 304 -22.10 19.49 24.54
CA ASP A 304 -22.56 19.90 25.86
C ASP A 304 -21.68 19.49 27.04
N ARG A 305 -20.70 20.35 27.34
CA ARG A 305 -20.29 20.57 28.74
C ARG A 305 -21.30 21.51 29.39
N ASN A 306 -22.25 20.91 30.12
CA ASN A 306 -22.78 21.51 31.34
C ASN A 306 -21.71 21.49 32.43
#